data_AF-A0A966WFV8-F1
#
_entry.id   AF-A0A966WFV8-F1
#
_cell.length_a   1.000
_cell.length_b   1.000
_cell.length_c   1.000
_cell.angle_alpha   90.00
_cell.angle_beta   90.00
_cell.angle_gamma   90.00
#
_symmetry.space_group_name_H-M   'P 1'
#
loop_
_entity.id
_entity.type
_entity.pdbx_description
1 polymer ?
#
loop_
_entity_poly.entity_id
_entity_poly.type
_entity_poly.pdbx_seq_one_letter_code
_entity_poly.pdbx_strand_id
1 'polypeptide(L)'
;SSIHPSSWTITLLPLFLVALMVAMKEKATTPRVFAALVALLIWFITQDIRNDSRYFLIIALVTAVAWGVNFRREIIVRPTWQKVIGLGFLSVLYFQLLHPLVRNALSAVDSSQIDKVFNLTTTKVPLTLMNLFGGNYGLGSSDTPLSDLVVFCGIASLFLVIYSTAQRVSRRNWLIVFLMSTLLILLPLRADLDDVGTSGRYILPLYLMCLITYLASVETSAERPLITSKTVSRILICFLTLGNSIALHQTMRRYITGVDVIGWNLNQDAEWWWTVGPSPMTIWLLGTVAFGVTATLILQNARCRVNQ
;
A
#
# COMPACT_ATOMS: atom_id res chain seq x y z
N SER A 1 19.62 -4.00 14.33
CA SER A 1 19.36 -2.57 14.53
C SER A 1 17.85 -2.33 14.60
N SER A 2 17.32 -2.02 15.79
CA SER A 2 15.86 -2.11 16.09
C SER A 2 15.05 -0.84 15.79
N ILE A 3 15.62 0.14 15.06
CA ILE A 3 14.94 1.38 14.69
C ILE A 3 15.07 1.54 13.17
N HIS A 4 14.30 0.77 12.42
CA HIS A 4 14.09 1.07 11.02
C HIS A 4 12.93 2.09 10.95
N PRO A 5 13.15 3.36 10.57
CA PRO A 5 12.11 4.39 10.56
C PRO A 5 10.99 4.13 9.52
N SER A 6 11.06 2.99 8.81
CA SER A 6 10.07 2.58 7.83
C SER A 6 8.68 2.41 8.41
N SER A 7 8.53 1.92 9.63
CA SER A 7 7.20 1.70 10.24
C SER A 7 6.41 3.01 10.34
N TRP A 8 7.07 4.09 10.75
CA TRP A 8 6.47 5.42 10.80
C TRP A 8 6.03 5.91 9.42
N THR A 9 6.87 5.72 8.39
CA THR A 9 6.47 6.07 7.01
C THR A 9 5.31 5.24 6.48
N ILE A 10 5.28 3.93 6.78
CA ILE A 10 4.23 3.01 6.34
C ILE A 10 2.89 3.38 6.97
N THR A 11 2.87 3.87 8.20
CA THR A 11 1.63 4.26 8.88
C THR A 11 1.22 5.71 8.56
N LEU A 12 2.15 6.66 8.64
CA LEU A 12 1.82 8.08 8.57
C LEU A 12 1.50 8.57 7.16
N LEU A 13 2.17 8.07 6.11
CA LEU A 13 1.93 8.53 4.74
C LEU A 13 0.54 8.16 4.19
N PRO A 14 0.05 6.91 4.36
CA PRO A 14 -1.32 6.58 3.98
C PRO A 14 -2.35 7.36 4.82
N LEU A 15 -2.07 7.58 6.11
CA LEU A 15 -2.94 8.38 6.98
C LEU A 15 -2.99 9.85 6.53
N PHE A 16 -1.87 10.42 6.13
CA PHE A 16 -1.79 11.76 5.56
C PHE A 16 -2.67 11.91 4.32
N LEU A 17 -2.60 10.93 3.40
CA LEU A 17 -3.47 10.90 2.22
C LEU A 17 -4.96 10.86 2.60
N VAL A 18 -5.35 10.00 3.54
CA VAL A 18 -6.74 9.91 4.02
C VAL A 18 -7.18 11.24 4.64
N ALA A 19 -6.36 11.83 5.50
CA ALA A 19 -6.65 13.10 6.15
C ALA A 19 -6.86 14.22 5.12
N LEU A 20 -6.04 14.29 4.07
CA LEU A 20 -6.23 15.23 2.96
C LEU A 20 -7.53 14.97 2.19
N MET A 21 -7.83 13.71 1.85
CA MET A 21 -9.07 13.35 1.15
C MET A 21 -10.32 13.76 1.95
N VAL A 22 -10.32 13.53 3.27
CA VAL A 22 -11.39 13.96 4.19
C VAL A 22 -11.47 15.48 4.25
N ALA A 23 -10.34 16.17 4.46
CA ALA A 23 -10.29 17.63 4.52
C ALA A 23 -10.79 18.33 3.24
N MET A 24 -10.74 17.64 2.09
CA MET A 24 -11.19 18.15 0.81
C MET A 24 -12.68 17.88 0.49
N LYS A 25 -13.19 16.68 0.83
CA LYS A 25 -14.57 16.29 0.46
C LYS A 25 -15.61 16.49 1.56
N GLU A 26 -15.18 16.50 2.82
CA GLU A 26 -16.11 16.55 3.94
C GLU A 26 -16.84 17.91 3.99
N LYS A 27 -18.17 17.87 4.15
CA LYS A 27 -19.00 19.09 4.18
C LYS A 27 -19.04 19.70 5.58
N ALA A 28 -19.02 18.86 6.61
CA ALA A 28 -19.04 19.30 8.00
C ALA A 28 -17.71 19.97 8.39
N THR A 29 -17.78 21.12 9.06
CA THR A 29 -16.61 21.93 9.40
C THR A 29 -15.69 21.25 10.41
N THR A 30 -16.25 20.64 11.45
CA THR A 30 -15.48 19.98 12.52
C THR A 30 -14.57 18.85 12.03
N PRO A 31 -15.08 17.79 11.35
CA PRO A 31 -14.23 16.71 10.85
C PRO A 31 -13.25 17.20 9.78
N ARG A 32 -13.64 18.20 8.98
CA ARG A 32 -12.78 18.80 7.97
C ARG A 32 -11.56 19.52 8.59
N VAL A 33 -11.80 20.37 9.59
CA VAL A 33 -10.73 21.11 10.29
C VAL A 33 -9.84 20.13 11.06
N PHE A 34 -10.44 19.16 11.74
CA PHE A 34 -9.68 18.13 12.44
C PHE A 34 -8.75 17.35 11.48
N ALA A 35 -9.27 16.90 10.33
CA ALA A 35 -8.47 16.20 9.33
C ALA A 35 -7.35 17.08 8.76
N ALA A 36 -7.60 18.38 8.54
CA ALA A 36 -6.57 19.32 8.10
C ALA A 36 -5.46 19.51 9.15
N LEU A 37 -5.81 19.60 10.43
CA LEU A 37 -4.84 19.70 11.53
C LEU A 37 -4.01 18.41 11.66
N VAL A 38 -4.64 17.24 11.53
CA VAL A 38 -3.95 15.94 11.52
C VAL A 38 -3.00 15.86 10.33
N ALA A 39 -3.43 16.26 9.13
CA ALA A 39 -2.57 16.28 7.95
C ALA A 39 -1.35 17.20 8.15
N LEU A 40 -1.56 18.39 8.72
CA LEU A 40 -0.49 19.34 9.03
C LEU A 40 0.50 18.79 10.06
N LEU A 41 0.01 18.16 11.12
CA LEU A 41 0.85 17.48 12.11
C LEU A 41 1.71 16.41 11.45
N ILE A 42 1.10 15.54 10.63
CA ILE A 42 1.81 14.46 9.95
C ILE A 42 2.87 15.02 9.02
N TRP A 43 2.56 16.08 8.26
CA TRP A 43 3.50 16.74 7.36
C TRP A 43 4.80 17.12 8.08
N PHE A 44 4.71 17.76 9.26
CA PHE A 44 5.89 18.13 10.03
C PHE A 44 6.65 16.93 10.61
N ILE A 45 5.92 15.93 11.11
CA ILE A 45 6.55 14.73 11.70
C ILE A 45 7.29 13.91 10.63
N THR A 46 6.76 13.80 9.41
CA THR A 46 7.26 12.87 8.39
C THR A 46 8.39 13.40 7.51
N GLN A 47 8.74 14.70 7.58
CA GLN A 47 9.75 15.27 6.69
C GLN A 47 11.14 14.65 6.83
N ASP A 48 11.51 14.23 8.04
CA ASP A 48 12.87 13.79 8.39
C ASP A 48 12.94 12.34 8.86
N ILE A 49 11.85 11.59 8.75
CA ILE A 49 11.83 10.16 9.13
C ILE A 49 12.71 9.34 8.20
N ARG A 50 12.63 9.62 6.89
CA ARG A 50 13.48 9.04 5.84
C ARG A 50 13.61 10.01 4.68
N ASN A 51 14.72 9.92 3.94
CA ASN A 51 15.01 10.78 2.79
C ASN A 51 13.93 10.72 1.69
N ASP A 52 13.27 9.57 1.53
CA ASP A 52 12.21 9.35 0.54
C ASP A 52 10.81 9.81 0.98
N SER A 53 10.60 10.07 2.28
CA SER A 53 9.29 10.44 2.85
C SER A 53 8.73 11.73 2.25
N ARG A 54 9.61 12.69 1.96
CA ARG A 54 9.24 13.99 1.36
C ARG A 54 8.61 13.80 -0.01
N TYR A 55 9.14 12.89 -0.83
CA TYR A 55 8.56 12.57 -2.13
C TYR A 55 7.18 11.93 -1.99
N PHE A 56 7.00 11.02 -1.03
CA PHE A 56 5.70 10.40 -0.79
C PHE A 56 4.64 11.38 -0.25
N LEU A 57 5.03 12.34 0.60
CA LEU A 57 4.13 13.43 1.04
C LEU A 57 3.63 14.26 -0.14
N ILE A 58 4.54 14.59 -1.05
CA ILE A 58 4.24 15.35 -2.25
C ILE A 58 3.30 14.55 -3.17
N ILE A 59 3.57 13.25 -3.38
CA ILE A 59 2.68 12.36 -4.14
C ILE A 59 1.30 12.31 -3.48
N ALA A 60 1.22 12.17 -2.15
CA ALA A 60 -0.03 12.14 -1.41
C ALA A 60 -0.86 13.41 -1.64
N LEU A 61 -0.20 14.57 -1.56
CA LEU A 61 -0.82 15.87 -1.78
C LEU A 61 -1.37 15.99 -3.20
N VAL A 62 -0.57 15.67 -4.22
CA VAL A 62 -0.99 15.70 -5.62
C VAL A 62 -2.16 14.75 -5.86
N THR A 63 -2.09 13.54 -5.33
CA THR A 63 -3.17 12.56 -5.45
C THR A 63 -4.45 13.05 -4.79
N ALA A 64 -4.38 13.58 -3.56
CA ALA A 64 -5.55 14.12 -2.88
C ALA A 64 -6.19 15.27 -3.66
N VAL A 65 -5.38 16.21 -4.16
CA VAL A 65 -5.85 17.32 -5.01
C VAL A 65 -6.46 16.79 -6.29
N ALA A 66 -5.75 15.92 -6.99
CA ALA A 66 -6.18 15.31 -8.25
C ALA A 66 -7.42 14.43 -8.09
N TRP A 67 -7.73 13.94 -6.89
CA TRP A 67 -8.93 13.18 -6.56
C TRP A 67 -10.10 14.07 -6.10
N GLY A 68 -9.82 15.11 -5.32
CA GLY A 68 -10.83 15.98 -4.71
C GLY A 68 -11.33 17.12 -5.62
N VAL A 69 -10.47 17.69 -6.47
CA VAL A 69 -10.80 18.85 -7.31
C VAL A 69 -11.67 18.44 -8.48
N ASN A 70 -12.90 18.96 -8.61
CA ASN A 70 -13.67 18.73 -9.83
C ASN A 70 -13.19 19.66 -10.94
N PHE A 71 -12.14 19.25 -11.66
CA PHE A 71 -11.49 20.03 -12.73
C PHE A 71 -12.48 20.68 -13.70
N ARG A 72 -13.57 20.00 -14.06
CA ARG A 72 -14.58 20.53 -15.00
C ARG A 72 -15.34 21.76 -14.46
N ARG A 73 -15.58 21.84 -13.16
CA ARG A 73 -16.29 22.96 -12.51
C ARG A 73 -15.31 24.01 -12.00
N GLU A 74 -14.15 23.59 -11.50
CA GLU A 74 -13.17 24.50 -10.91
C GLU A 74 -12.29 25.22 -11.95
N ILE A 75 -12.02 24.62 -13.12
CA ILE A 75 -11.34 25.33 -14.21
C ILE A 75 -12.24 26.45 -14.76
N ILE A 76 -13.56 26.29 -14.73
CA ILE A 76 -14.48 27.32 -15.25
C ILE A 76 -14.67 28.46 -14.25
N VAL A 77 -14.71 28.17 -12.95
CA VAL A 77 -15.09 29.15 -11.91
C VAL A 77 -13.87 29.84 -11.27
N ARG A 78 -12.68 29.24 -11.27
CA ARG A 78 -11.51 29.84 -10.60
C ARG A 78 -10.84 30.93 -11.44
N PRO A 79 -10.39 32.03 -10.80
CA PRO A 79 -9.65 33.09 -11.48
C PRO A 79 -8.32 32.56 -12.03
N THR A 80 -7.87 33.12 -13.15
CA THR A 80 -6.70 32.69 -13.93
C THR A 80 -5.42 32.59 -13.10
N TRP A 81 -5.22 33.46 -12.11
CA TRP A 81 -4.03 33.44 -11.25
C TRP A 81 -3.90 32.16 -10.40
N GLN A 82 -5.02 31.59 -9.92
CA GLN A 82 -4.98 30.32 -9.17
C GLN A 82 -4.61 29.12 -10.07
N LYS A 83 -4.96 29.18 -11.36
CA LYS A 83 -4.58 28.17 -12.34
C LYS A 83 -3.08 28.22 -12.63
N VAL A 84 -2.52 29.43 -12.74
CA VAL A 84 -1.09 29.66 -12.97
C VAL A 84 -0.26 29.21 -11.76
N ILE A 85 -0.71 29.50 -10.53
CA ILE A 85 -0.04 29.01 -9.32
C ILE A 85 -0.13 27.48 -9.20
N GLY A 86 -1.30 26.88 -9.49
CA GLY A 86 -1.46 25.43 -9.50
C GLY A 86 -0.58 24.75 -10.55
N LEU A 87 -0.49 25.33 -11.75
CA LEU A 87 0.40 24.85 -12.81
C LEU A 87 1.87 25.04 -12.40
N GLY A 88 2.24 26.17 -11.82
CA GLY A 88 3.58 26.45 -11.32
C GLY A 88 4.01 25.48 -10.22
N PHE A 89 3.10 25.17 -9.28
CA PHE A 89 3.33 24.18 -8.24
C PHE A 89 3.51 22.77 -8.83
N LEU A 90 2.63 22.34 -9.75
CA LEU A 90 2.77 21.07 -10.45
C LEU A 90 4.04 20.98 -11.31
N SER A 91 4.47 22.08 -11.91
CA SER A 91 5.71 22.17 -12.68
C SER A 91 6.94 22.06 -11.79
N VAL A 92 6.99 22.77 -10.64
CA VAL A 92 8.07 22.64 -9.66
C VAL A 92 8.14 21.21 -9.13
N LEU A 93 6.99 20.61 -8.88
CA LEU A 93 6.85 19.23 -8.41
C LEU A 93 7.32 18.22 -9.47
N TYR A 94 6.99 18.44 -10.74
CA TYR A 94 7.53 17.71 -11.89
C TYR A 94 9.06 17.87 -12.00
N PHE A 95 9.57 19.09 -11.87
CA PHE A 95 11.01 19.36 -11.94
C PHE A 95 11.80 18.79 -10.75
N GLN A 96 11.19 18.66 -9.57
CA GLN A 96 11.85 18.07 -8.41
C GLN A 96 11.80 16.53 -8.40
N LEU A 97 10.72 15.92 -8.89
CA LEU A 97 10.53 14.46 -8.88
C LEU A 97 10.96 13.78 -10.18
N LEU A 98 10.60 14.33 -11.35
CA LEU A 98 10.70 13.65 -12.65
C LEU A 98 11.87 14.13 -13.51
N HIS A 99 12.34 15.37 -13.36
CA HIS A 99 13.46 15.88 -14.16
C HIS A 99 14.77 15.09 -13.98
N PRO A 100 15.19 14.66 -12.77
CA PRO A 100 16.35 13.78 -12.62
C PRO A 100 16.12 12.36 -13.16
N LEU A 101 14.86 11.89 -13.20
CA LEU A 101 14.47 10.57 -13.74
C LEU A 101 14.53 10.57 -15.27
N VAL A 102 13.91 11.57 -15.90
CA VAL A 102 13.82 11.70 -17.36
C VAL A 102 15.18 12.04 -17.98
N ARG A 103 15.95 12.93 -17.33
CA ARG A 103 17.28 13.32 -17.82
C ARG A 103 18.25 12.12 -17.86
N ASN A 104 18.21 11.27 -16.84
CA ASN A 104 19.08 10.10 -16.76
C ASN A 104 18.60 8.97 -17.68
N ALA A 105 17.29 8.75 -17.83
CA ALA A 105 16.74 7.78 -18.78
C ALA A 105 17.07 8.13 -20.24
N LEU A 106 17.09 9.43 -20.59
CA LEU A 106 17.46 9.90 -21.93
C LEU A 106 18.98 9.95 -22.14
N SER A 107 19.79 10.12 -21.08
CA SER A 107 21.26 10.09 -21.18
C SER A 107 21.86 8.69 -21.06
N ALA A 108 21.08 7.69 -20.63
CA ALA A 108 21.51 6.30 -20.46
C ALA A 108 21.34 5.44 -21.72
N VAL A 109 21.28 6.05 -22.92
CA VAL A 109 21.27 5.31 -24.19
C VAL A 109 22.71 4.89 -24.54
N ASP A 110 23.25 4.01 -23.71
CA ASP A 110 24.41 3.17 -24.02
C ASP A 110 23.91 1.71 -24.05
N SER A 111 24.37 0.89 -24.98
CA SER A 111 23.81 -0.45 -25.20
C SER A 111 23.92 -1.34 -23.96
N SER A 112 24.95 -1.13 -23.14
CA SER A 112 25.19 -1.79 -21.85
C SER A 112 24.09 -1.51 -20.79
N GLN A 113 23.44 -0.35 -20.85
CA GLN A 113 22.40 0.05 -19.89
C GLN A 113 21.02 -0.51 -20.28
N ILE A 114 20.78 -0.74 -21.57
CA ILE A 114 19.51 -1.33 -22.04
C ILE A 114 19.36 -2.76 -21.51
N ASP A 115 20.44 -3.55 -21.55
CA ASP A 115 20.44 -4.92 -21.00
C ASP A 115 20.23 -4.91 -19.47
N LYS A 116 20.87 -3.95 -18.76
CA LYS A 116 20.66 -3.76 -17.31
C LYS A 116 19.19 -3.43 -17.03
N VAL A 117 18.61 -2.44 -17.72
CA VAL A 117 17.21 -2.03 -17.55
C VAL A 117 16.24 -3.16 -17.88
N PHE A 118 16.46 -3.89 -18.97
CA PHE A 118 15.63 -5.02 -19.38
C PHE A 118 15.64 -6.12 -18.32
N ASN A 119 16.84 -6.51 -17.85
CA ASN A 119 16.98 -7.53 -16.82
C ASN A 119 16.31 -7.08 -15.50
N LEU A 120 16.57 -5.85 -15.04
CA LEU A 120 15.95 -5.31 -13.82
C LEU A 120 14.43 -5.28 -13.90
N THR A 121 13.88 -4.85 -15.04
CA THR A 121 12.43 -4.72 -15.23
C THR A 121 11.73 -6.09 -15.33
N THR A 122 12.40 -7.10 -15.87
CA THR A 122 11.82 -8.45 -16.04
C THR A 122 12.03 -9.36 -14.84
N THR A 123 13.10 -9.17 -14.05
CA THR A 123 13.42 -10.04 -12.92
C THR A 123 13.25 -9.32 -11.57
N LYS A 124 14.04 -8.28 -11.30
CA LYS A 124 14.10 -7.66 -9.96
C LYS A 124 12.83 -6.90 -9.61
N VAL A 125 12.28 -6.08 -10.50
CA VAL A 125 11.09 -5.26 -10.18
C VAL A 125 9.87 -6.13 -9.84
N PRO A 126 9.52 -7.18 -10.60
CA PRO A 126 8.46 -8.11 -10.21
C PRO A 126 8.70 -8.75 -8.85
N LEU A 127 9.93 -9.20 -8.57
CA LEU A 127 10.29 -9.76 -7.26
C LEU A 127 10.13 -8.74 -6.14
N THR A 128 10.51 -7.48 -6.37
CA THR A 128 10.32 -6.38 -5.41
C THR A 128 8.84 -6.09 -5.15
N LEU A 129 7.98 -6.22 -6.16
CA LEU A 129 6.53 -6.11 -5.98
C LEU A 129 5.95 -7.33 -5.25
N MET A 130 6.44 -8.54 -5.51
CA MET A 130 6.03 -9.74 -4.77
C MET A 130 6.40 -9.66 -3.28
N ASN A 131 7.48 -8.95 -2.94
CA ASN A 131 7.86 -8.70 -1.54
C ASN A 131 6.81 -7.91 -0.75
N LEU A 132 5.90 -7.18 -1.40
CA LEU A 132 4.77 -6.54 -0.71
C LEU A 132 3.88 -7.55 0.02
N PHE A 133 3.80 -8.77 -0.50
CA PHE A 133 3.02 -9.87 0.08
C PHE A 133 3.89 -10.89 0.82
N GLY A 134 5.17 -10.59 1.03
CA GLY A 134 6.04 -11.45 1.81
C GLY A 134 6.91 -12.43 1.03
N GLY A 135 7.15 -12.22 -0.28
CA GLY A 135 7.99 -13.11 -1.11
C GLY A 135 9.46 -13.22 -0.68
N ASN A 136 10.39 -13.20 -1.64
CA ASN A 136 11.82 -13.50 -1.42
C ASN A 136 12.52 -12.73 -0.28
N TYR A 137 11.95 -11.61 0.18
CA TYR A 137 12.52 -10.80 1.26
C TYR A 137 11.59 -10.65 2.48
N GLY A 138 10.61 -11.56 2.63
CA GLY A 138 9.65 -11.58 3.75
C GLY A 138 8.79 -10.32 3.85
N LEU A 139 8.13 -10.10 5.00
CA LEU A 139 7.37 -8.86 5.31
C LEU A 139 8.32 -7.67 5.60
N GLY A 140 9.25 -7.41 4.69
CA GLY A 140 10.24 -6.33 4.83
C GLY A 140 11.50 -6.72 5.62
N SER A 141 11.75 -7.99 5.87
CA SER A 141 13.01 -8.51 6.41
C SER A 141 13.29 -9.86 5.76
N SER A 142 14.48 -9.97 5.15
CA SER A 142 14.99 -11.17 4.49
C SER A 142 14.98 -12.42 5.37
N ASP A 143 14.98 -12.23 6.69
CA ASP A 143 15.17 -13.32 7.65
C ASP A 143 13.84 -13.92 8.12
N THR A 144 12.69 -13.48 7.56
CA THR A 144 11.40 -14.18 7.69
C THR A 144 10.96 -14.67 6.30
N PRO A 145 11.51 -15.79 5.80
CA PRO A 145 11.04 -16.34 4.53
C PRO A 145 9.58 -16.79 4.71
N LEU A 146 8.66 -16.16 3.99
CA LEU A 146 7.29 -16.65 3.92
C LEU A 146 7.12 -17.59 2.74
N SER A 147 6.12 -18.46 2.84
CA SER A 147 5.76 -19.37 1.76
C SER A 147 5.21 -18.58 0.56
N ASP A 148 5.52 -19.04 -0.65
CA ASP A 148 4.89 -18.57 -1.88
C ASP A 148 3.36 -18.66 -1.84
N LEU A 149 2.81 -19.56 -1.02
CA LEU A 149 1.37 -19.66 -0.80
C LEU A 149 0.79 -18.40 -0.15
N VAL A 150 1.54 -17.71 0.72
CA VAL A 150 1.15 -16.42 1.29
C VAL A 150 1.07 -15.35 0.20
N VAL A 151 2.10 -15.29 -0.66
CA VAL A 151 2.15 -14.36 -1.80
C VAL A 151 0.98 -14.61 -2.74
N PHE A 152 0.72 -15.87 -3.08
CA PHE A 152 -0.41 -16.27 -3.90
C PHE A 152 -1.74 -15.82 -3.29
N CYS A 153 -1.97 -16.09 -2.00
CA CYS A 153 -3.19 -15.67 -1.29
C CYS A 153 -3.36 -14.14 -1.29
N GLY A 154 -2.28 -13.40 -1.07
CA GLY A 154 -2.28 -11.93 -1.09
C GLY A 154 -2.61 -11.36 -2.46
N ILE A 155 -1.95 -11.85 -3.51
CA ILE A 155 -2.19 -11.45 -4.90
C ILE A 155 -3.61 -11.83 -5.33
N ALA A 156 -4.07 -13.06 -5.05
CA ALA A 156 -5.43 -13.50 -5.35
C ALA A 156 -6.47 -12.61 -4.66
N SER A 157 -6.24 -12.24 -3.41
CA SER A 157 -7.13 -11.33 -2.66
C SER A 157 -7.19 -9.95 -3.31
N LEU A 158 -6.04 -9.37 -3.69
CA LEU A 158 -5.99 -8.09 -4.39
C LEU A 158 -6.74 -8.15 -5.73
N PHE A 159 -6.53 -9.21 -6.53
CA PHE A 159 -7.22 -9.40 -7.80
C PHE A 159 -8.74 -9.53 -7.61
N LEU A 160 -9.22 -10.26 -6.60
CA LEU A 160 -10.65 -10.39 -6.34
C LEU A 160 -11.29 -9.06 -5.93
N VAL A 161 -10.59 -8.24 -5.14
CA VAL A 161 -11.05 -6.89 -4.79
C VAL A 161 -11.12 -6.00 -6.03
N ILE A 162 -10.07 -5.98 -6.85
CA ILE A 162 -10.05 -5.18 -8.09
C ILE A 162 -11.13 -5.66 -9.06
N TYR A 163 -11.22 -6.97 -9.31
CA TYR A 163 -12.21 -7.56 -10.21
C TYR A 163 -13.64 -7.22 -9.80
N SER A 164 -13.95 -7.30 -8.51
CA SER A 164 -15.31 -7.01 -8.00
C SER A 164 -15.69 -5.53 -8.01
N THR A 165 -14.71 -4.61 -8.03
CA THR A 165 -14.94 -3.17 -7.89
C THR A 165 -14.50 -2.31 -9.08
N ALA A 166 -13.75 -2.86 -10.04
CA ALA A 166 -13.15 -2.14 -11.17
C ALA A 166 -14.14 -1.34 -12.02
N GLN A 167 -15.34 -1.89 -12.23
CA GLN A 167 -16.40 -1.24 -13.03
C GLN A 167 -16.99 0.01 -12.37
N ARG A 168 -16.70 0.24 -11.08
CA ARG A 168 -17.26 1.33 -10.26
C ARG A 168 -16.30 2.49 -10.07
N VAL A 169 -15.10 2.38 -10.62
CA VAL A 169 -14.08 3.41 -10.54
C VAL A 169 -14.18 4.26 -11.81
N SER A 170 -14.33 5.57 -11.64
CA SER A 170 -14.36 6.49 -12.78
C SER A 170 -13.07 6.43 -13.60
N ARG A 171 -13.14 6.68 -14.91
CA ARG A 171 -11.94 6.71 -15.80
C ARG A 171 -10.84 7.64 -15.29
N ARG A 172 -11.23 8.78 -14.70
CA ARG A 172 -10.31 9.74 -14.06
C ARG A 172 -9.56 9.09 -12.90
N ASN A 173 -10.26 8.41 -12.01
CA ASN A 173 -9.64 7.79 -10.84
C ASN A 173 -8.77 6.59 -11.23
N TRP A 174 -9.15 5.86 -12.28
CA TRP A 174 -8.27 4.88 -12.92
C TRP A 174 -6.97 5.50 -13.41
N LEU A 175 -7.01 6.67 -14.05
CA LEU A 175 -5.80 7.37 -14.47
C LEU A 175 -4.91 7.76 -13.26
N ILE A 176 -5.50 8.25 -12.16
CA ILE A 176 -4.74 8.61 -10.95
C ILE A 176 -4.05 7.37 -10.37
N VAL A 177 -4.79 6.28 -10.16
CA VAL A 177 -4.25 5.03 -9.62
C VAL A 177 -3.21 4.44 -10.57
N PHE A 178 -3.43 4.52 -11.89
CA PHE A 178 -2.46 4.08 -12.89
C PHE A 178 -1.15 4.86 -12.78
N LEU A 179 -1.20 6.20 -12.75
CA LEU A 179 -0.01 7.04 -12.61
C LEU A 179 0.75 6.75 -11.30
N MET A 180 0.05 6.56 -10.18
CA MET A 180 0.69 6.17 -8.93
C MET A 180 1.29 4.76 -9.01
N SER A 181 0.63 3.82 -9.67
CA SER A 181 1.12 2.45 -9.86
C SER A 181 2.35 2.41 -10.77
N THR A 182 2.46 3.32 -11.75
CA THR A 182 3.69 3.48 -12.52
C THR A 182 4.88 3.84 -11.62
N LEU A 183 4.66 4.67 -10.59
CA LEU A 183 5.72 5.00 -9.62
C LEU A 183 6.14 3.79 -8.76
N LEU A 184 5.25 2.81 -8.51
CA LEU A 184 5.62 1.55 -7.84
C LEU A 184 6.62 0.71 -8.64
N ILE A 185 6.69 0.91 -9.95
CA ILE A 185 7.64 0.24 -10.85
C ILE A 185 8.90 1.09 -11.00
N LEU A 186 8.73 2.39 -11.27
CA LEU A 186 9.84 3.29 -11.57
C LEU A 186 10.76 3.54 -10.37
N LEU A 187 10.23 3.62 -9.14
CA LEU A 187 11.04 3.87 -7.95
C LEU A 187 12.02 2.72 -7.63
N PRO A 188 11.58 1.45 -7.54
CA PRO A 188 12.52 0.35 -7.34
C PRO A 188 13.48 0.17 -8.52
N LEU A 189 13.00 0.34 -9.76
CA LEU A 189 13.88 0.31 -10.93
C LEU A 189 15.00 1.36 -10.83
N ARG A 190 14.66 2.61 -10.47
CA ARG A 190 15.65 3.69 -10.28
C ARG A 190 16.66 3.32 -9.21
N ALA A 191 16.21 2.89 -8.05
CA ALA A 191 17.09 2.62 -6.93
C ALA A 191 18.01 1.42 -7.17
N ASP A 192 17.59 0.45 -8.00
CA ASP A 192 18.46 -0.63 -8.48
C ASP A 192 19.41 -0.18 -9.59
N LEU A 193 19.05 0.81 -10.42
CA LEU A 193 19.95 1.41 -11.41
C LEU A 193 21.06 2.23 -10.73
N ASP A 194 20.71 2.96 -9.68
CA ASP A 194 21.62 3.74 -8.83
C ASP A 194 22.44 2.84 -7.85
N ASP A 195 22.28 1.51 -7.95
CA ASP A 195 22.93 0.48 -7.10
C ASP A 195 22.73 0.71 -5.58
N VAL A 196 21.66 1.41 -5.20
CA VAL A 196 21.23 1.66 -3.81
C VAL A 196 20.51 0.44 -3.25
N GLY A 197 19.83 -0.32 -4.12
CA GLY A 197 19.00 -1.47 -3.78
C GLY A 197 17.68 -1.08 -3.12
N THR A 198 16.63 -1.88 -3.36
CA THR A 198 15.32 -1.67 -2.72
C THR A 198 14.76 -2.89 -2.03
N SER A 199 14.27 -2.67 -0.81
CA SER A 199 13.44 -3.64 -0.10
C SER A 199 11.97 -3.34 -0.35
N GLY A 200 11.12 -4.37 -0.44
CA GLY A 200 9.67 -4.22 -0.64
C GLY A 200 9.00 -3.29 0.39
N ARG A 201 9.53 -3.21 1.62
CA ARG A 201 9.02 -2.29 2.66
C ARG A 201 9.18 -0.80 2.32
N TYR A 202 10.04 -0.43 1.38
CA TYR A 202 10.28 0.97 1.01
C TYR A 202 9.24 1.51 0.04
N ILE A 203 8.67 0.62 -0.77
CA ILE A 203 7.58 0.97 -1.70
C ILE A 203 6.19 0.73 -1.09
N LEU A 204 6.12 0.09 0.10
CA LEU A 204 4.88 -0.23 0.79
C LEU A 204 4.00 1.01 1.11
N PRO A 205 4.52 2.17 1.55
CA PRO A 205 3.69 3.35 1.76
C PRO A 205 2.96 3.79 0.48
N LEU A 206 3.67 3.80 -0.65
CA LEU A 206 3.08 4.13 -1.94
C LEU A 206 2.04 3.08 -2.37
N TYR A 207 2.28 1.80 -2.11
CA TYR A 207 1.33 0.73 -2.40
C TYR A 207 0.02 0.92 -1.62
N LEU A 208 0.11 1.20 -0.31
CA LEU A 208 -1.04 1.48 0.54
C LEU A 208 -1.80 2.72 0.07
N MET A 209 -1.07 3.77 -0.33
CA MET A 209 -1.67 4.97 -0.89
C MET A 209 -2.41 4.71 -2.22
N CYS A 210 -1.86 3.86 -3.09
CA CYS A 210 -2.56 3.41 -4.31
C CYS A 210 -3.85 2.68 -3.96
N LEU A 211 -3.80 1.73 -3.01
CA LEU A 211 -4.96 0.95 -2.58
C LEU A 211 -6.03 1.82 -1.94
N ILE A 212 -5.65 2.76 -1.06
CA ILE A 212 -6.58 3.73 -0.45
C ILE A 212 -7.23 4.60 -1.52
N THR A 213 -6.44 5.14 -2.46
CA THR A 213 -6.95 5.98 -3.54
C THR A 213 -7.93 5.19 -4.41
N TYR A 214 -7.60 3.94 -4.73
CA TYR A 214 -8.48 3.04 -5.48
C TYR A 214 -9.79 2.80 -4.74
N LEU A 215 -9.73 2.36 -3.48
CA LEU A 215 -10.92 2.06 -2.69
C LEU A 215 -11.78 3.29 -2.41
N ALA A 216 -11.17 4.45 -2.13
CA ALA A 216 -11.88 5.72 -1.98
C ALA A 216 -12.56 6.17 -3.28
N SER A 217 -12.06 5.71 -4.42
CA SER A 217 -12.61 5.99 -5.75
C SER A 217 -13.73 5.05 -6.18
N VAL A 218 -13.93 3.94 -5.47
CA VAL A 218 -15.04 3.03 -5.71
C VAL A 218 -16.33 3.73 -5.29
N GLU A 219 -17.18 4.04 -6.27
CA GLU A 219 -18.50 4.59 -5.98
C GLU A 219 -19.33 3.55 -5.22
N THR A 220 -19.63 3.85 -3.96
CA THR A 220 -20.51 3.07 -3.11
C THR A 220 -21.82 3.84 -2.94
N SER A 221 -22.91 3.27 -3.43
CA SER A 221 -24.26 3.74 -3.14
C SER A 221 -24.90 2.80 -2.13
N ALA A 222 -25.87 3.29 -1.35
CA ALA A 222 -26.68 2.44 -0.48
C ALA A 222 -27.23 1.24 -1.27
N GLU A 223 -27.71 1.45 -2.49
CA GLU A 223 -28.27 0.38 -3.32
C GLU A 223 -27.26 -0.67 -3.84
N ARG A 224 -25.94 -0.39 -3.79
CA ARG A 224 -24.92 -1.24 -4.42
C ARG A 224 -23.72 -1.46 -3.49
N PRO A 225 -23.67 -2.59 -2.77
CA PRO A 225 -22.59 -2.88 -1.81
C PRO A 225 -21.26 -3.09 -2.53
N LEU A 226 -20.13 -2.85 -1.87
CA LEU A 226 -18.79 -2.87 -2.47
C LEU A 226 -18.49 -4.21 -3.18
N ILE A 227 -18.81 -5.33 -2.54
CA ILE A 227 -18.74 -6.68 -3.13
C ILE A 227 -20.15 -7.27 -3.14
N THR A 228 -20.70 -7.56 -4.32
CA THR A 228 -22.07 -8.11 -4.45
C THR A 228 -22.10 -9.63 -4.37
N SER A 229 -21.12 -10.32 -4.97
CA SER A 229 -21.10 -11.78 -5.05
C SER A 229 -20.73 -12.43 -3.71
N LYS A 230 -21.66 -13.24 -3.17
CA LYS A 230 -21.42 -14.12 -2.00
C LYS A 230 -20.25 -15.07 -2.23
N THR A 231 -20.08 -15.55 -3.46
CA THR A 231 -19.00 -16.49 -3.81
C THR A 231 -17.65 -15.78 -3.78
N VAL A 232 -17.53 -14.62 -4.43
CA VAL A 232 -16.29 -13.81 -4.39
C VAL A 232 -15.94 -13.43 -2.95
N SER A 233 -16.93 -13.01 -2.15
CA SER A 233 -16.72 -12.68 -0.74
C SER A 233 -16.21 -13.88 0.08
N ARG A 234 -16.79 -15.07 -0.09
CA ARG A 234 -16.32 -16.29 0.62
C ARG A 234 -14.90 -16.69 0.20
N ILE A 235 -14.61 -16.63 -1.09
CA ILE A 235 -13.26 -16.93 -1.61
C ILE A 235 -12.24 -15.92 -1.08
N LEU A 236 -12.59 -14.63 -1.06
CA LEU A 236 -11.74 -13.57 -0.50
C LEU A 236 -11.47 -13.78 1.00
N ILE A 237 -12.49 -14.12 1.80
CA ILE A 237 -12.31 -14.46 3.22
C ILE A 237 -11.34 -15.64 3.37
N CYS A 238 -11.53 -16.68 2.55
CA CYS A 238 -10.69 -17.88 2.58
C CYS A 238 -9.22 -17.53 2.30
N PHE A 239 -8.92 -16.83 1.20
CA PHE A 239 -7.54 -16.46 0.86
C PHE A 239 -6.91 -15.52 1.88
N LEU A 240 -7.64 -14.49 2.35
CA LEU A 240 -7.11 -13.59 3.37
C LEU A 240 -6.80 -14.34 4.67
N THR A 241 -7.71 -15.22 5.11
CA THR A 241 -7.54 -15.98 6.37
C THR A 241 -6.42 -17.01 6.25
N LEU A 242 -6.34 -17.72 5.13
CA LEU A 242 -5.28 -18.70 4.87
C LEU A 242 -3.91 -18.03 4.77
N GLY A 243 -3.80 -16.96 3.97
CA GLY A 243 -2.57 -16.18 3.84
C GLY A 243 -2.10 -15.61 5.17
N ASN A 244 -3.02 -15.02 5.95
CA ASN A 244 -2.71 -14.51 7.28
C ASN A 244 -2.29 -15.63 8.26
N SER A 245 -3.00 -16.76 8.26
CA SER A 245 -2.70 -17.90 9.13
C SER A 245 -1.28 -18.44 8.91
N ILE A 246 -0.90 -18.65 7.64
CA ILE A 246 0.45 -19.13 7.28
C ILE A 246 1.49 -18.06 7.61
N ALA A 247 1.24 -16.79 7.27
CA ALA A 247 2.16 -15.70 7.58
C ALA A 247 2.40 -15.54 9.09
N LEU A 248 1.33 -15.64 9.89
CA LEU A 248 1.39 -15.62 11.34
C LEU A 248 2.21 -16.78 11.88
N HIS A 249 1.96 -18.01 11.41
CA HIS A 249 2.71 -19.20 11.81
C HIS A 249 4.21 -19.04 11.53
N GLN A 250 4.58 -18.67 10.30
CA GLN A 250 5.97 -18.55 9.90
C GLN A 250 6.69 -17.40 10.60
N THR A 251 5.97 -16.31 10.88
CA THR A 251 6.50 -15.20 11.68
C THR A 251 6.73 -15.63 13.13
N MET A 252 5.79 -16.36 13.74
CA MET A 252 5.95 -16.90 15.09
C MET A 252 7.13 -17.88 15.14
N ARG A 253 7.24 -18.79 14.18
CA ARG A 253 8.33 -19.77 14.09
C ARG A 253 9.71 -19.11 14.18
N ARG A 254 9.93 -18.04 13.41
CA ARG A 254 11.19 -17.27 13.43
C ARG A 254 11.60 -16.86 14.84
N TYR A 255 10.64 -16.48 15.69
CA TYR A 255 10.93 -15.99 17.04
C TYR A 255 10.91 -17.10 18.11
N ILE A 256 10.26 -18.23 17.86
CA ILE A 256 10.05 -19.28 18.86
C ILE A 256 11.06 -20.42 18.71
N THR A 257 11.29 -20.90 17.48
CA THR A 257 12.13 -22.07 17.19
C THR A 257 13.28 -21.74 16.22
N GLY A 258 13.43 -20.47 15.82
CA GLY A 258 14.37 -20.09 14.77
C GLY A 258 13.89 -20.41 13.35
N VAL A 259 14.81 -20.27 12.38
CA VAL A 259 14.55 -20.51 10.94
C VAL A 259 15.05 -21.88 10.47
N ASP A 260 15.81 -22.57 11.31
CA ASP A 260 16.45 -23.87 11.11
C ASP A 260 15.53 -25.04 11.47
N VAL A 261 14.60 -24.85 12.41
CA VAL A 261 13.59 -25.85 12.76
C VAL A 261 12.43 -25.81 11.75
N ILE A 262 12.34 -26.86 10.93
CA ILE A 262 11.24 -27.03 9.96
C ILE A 262 10.17 -27.93 10.58
N GLY A 263 9.07 -27.34 11.05
CA GLY A 263 7.95 -28.08 11.60
C GLY A 263 6.64 -27.27 11.63
N TRP A 264 5.52 -27.99 11.66
CA TRP A 264 4.19 -27.40 11.82
C TRP A 264 3.87 -27.10 13.29
N ASN A 265 4.32 -27.94 14.21
CA ASN A 265 4.04 -27.78 15.64
C ASN A 265 5.02 -26.81 16.29
N LEU A 266 4.58 -25.56 16.53
CA LEU A 266 5.40 -24.54 17.19
C LEU A 266 5.66 -24.82 18.68
N ASN A 267 4.95 -25.78 19.29
CA ASN A 267 5.18 -26.16 20.67
C ASN A 267 6.40 -27.09 20.82
N GLN A 268 6.81 -27.72 19.71
CA GLN A 268 7.96 -28.61 19.68
C GLN A 268 9.22 -27.77 19.51
N ASP A 269 10.25 -28.06 20.32
CA ASP A 269 11.55 -27.39 20.26
C ASP A 269 11.46 -25.86 20.41
N ALA A 270 10.49 -25.38 21.21
CA ALA A 270 10.34 -23.95 21.51
C ALA A 270 11.50 -23.45 22.36
N GLU A 271 12.37 -22.65 21.77
CA GLU A 271 13.52 -22.02 22.42
C GLU A 271 13.10 -20.77 23.19
N TRP A 272 12.14 -20.02 22.65
CA TRP A 272 11.65 -18.78 23.24
C TRP A 272 10.13 -18.72 23.27
N TRP A 273 9.58 -19.05 24.44
CA TRP A 273 8.17 -18.85 24.77
C TRP A 273 8.00 -18.71 26.28
N TRP A 274 6.90 -18.12 26.73
CA TRP A 274 6.62 -18.09 28.17
C TRP A 274 6.38 -19.50 28.71
N THR A 275 6.73 -19.72 29.97
CA THR A 275 6.43 -20.98 30.67
C THR A 275 4.99 -21.01 31.21
N VAL A 276 4.39 -19.85 31.39
CA VAL A 276 3.03 -19.67 31.92
C VAL A 276 2.20 -18.90 30.89
N GLY A 277 1.14 -19.52 30.38
CA GLY A 277 0.25 -18.92 29.39
C GLY A 277 -0.19 -19.92 28.29
N PRO A 278 -0.98 -19.47 27.30
CA PRO A 278 -1.39 -20.34 26.20
C PRO A 278 -0.18 -20.75 25.34
N SER A 279 -0.23 -21.97 24.80
CA SER A 279 0.84 -22.50 23.95
C SER A 279 0.99 -21.71 22.64
N PRO A 280 2.17 -21.74 21.97
CA PRO A 280 2.35 -21.16 20.64
C PRO A 280 1.24 -21.52 19.65
N MET A 281 0.89 -22.80 19.58
CA MET A 281 -0.18 -23.29 18.69
C MET A 281 -1.56 -22.72 19.07
N THR A 282 -1.82 -22.51 20.35
CA THR A 282 -3.06 -21.88 20.82
C THR A 282 -3.14 -20.42 20.35
N ILE A 283 -2.06 -19.64 20.48
CA ILE A 283 -2.04 -18.24 20.01
C ILE A 283 -2.19 -18.16 18.50
N TRP A 284 -1.49 -19.02 17.77
CA TRP A 284 -1.60 -19.08 16.32
C TRP A 284 -3.04 -19.38 15.87
N LEU A 285 -3.71 -20.35 16.51
CA LEU A 285 -5.11 -20.68 16.23
C LEU A 285 -6.04 -19.50 16.55
N LEU A 286 -5.88 -18.89 17.73
CA LEU A 286 -6.69 -17.73 18.14
C LEU A 286 -6.52 -16.55 17.19
N GLY A 287 -5.28 -16.24 16.79
CA GLY A 287 -4.99 -15.17 15.83
C GLY A 287 -5.60 -15.45 14.46
N THR A 288 -5.51 -16.69 13.98
CA THR A 288 -6.15 -17.13 12.73
C THR A 288 -7.67 -16.97 12.77
N VAL A 289 -8.31 -17.44 13.85
CA VAL A 289 -9.77 -17.35 14.02
C VAL A 289 -10.21 -15.89 14.15
N ALA A 290 -9.53 -15.10 14.98
CA ALA A 290 -9.84 -13.68 15.18
C ALA A 290 -9.74 -12.89 13.87
N PHE A 291 -8.71 -13.15 13.06
CA PHE A 291 -8.57 -12.54 11.76
C PHE A 291 -9.69 -12.97 10.80
N GLY A 292 -9.99 -14.27 10.72
CA GLY A 292 -11.07 -14.78 9.86
C GLY A 292 -12.46 -14.23 10.23
N VAL A 293 -12.75 -14.12 11.52
CA VAL A 293 -13.98 -13.47 12.03
C VAL A 293 -14.00 -12.00 11.64
N THR A 294 -12.90 -11.27 11.85
CA THR A 294 -12.81 -9.85 11.49
C THR A 294 -13.00 -9.62 9.99
N ALA A 295 -12.32 -10.40 9.15
CA ALA A 295 -12.47 -10.36 7.69
C ALA A 295 -13.91 -10.65 7.26
N THR A 296 -14.56 -11.62 7.93
CA THR A 296 -15.96 -11.94 7.68
C THR A 296 -16.89 -10.78 8.05
N LEU A 297 -16.72 -10.18 9.23
CA LEU A 297 -17.54 -9.06 9.69
C LEU A 297 -17.36 -7.83 8.80
N ILE A 298 -16.14 -7.50 8.41
CA ILE A 298 -15.85 -6.38 7.50
C ILE A 298 -16.52 -6.61 6.14
N LEU A 299 -16.39 -7.80 5.56
CA LEU A 299 -16.98 -8.10 4.26
C LEU A 299 -18.50 -8.24 4.31
N GLN A 300 -19.08 -8.66 5.43
CA GLN A 300 -20.52 -8.60 5.66
C GLN A 300 -21.01 -7.15 5.75
N ASN A 301 -20.30 -6.27 6.47
CA ASN A 301 -20.66 -4.84 6.55
C ASN A 301 -20.52 -4.16 5.19
N ALA A 302 -19.49 -4.50 4.41
CA ALA A 302 -19.33 -4.04 3.03
C ALA A 302 -20.47 -4.52 2.10
N ARG A 303 -21.21 -5.56 2.51
CA ARG A 303 -22.37 -6.13 1.83
C ARG A 303 -23.72 -5.58 2.31
N CYS A 304 -23.86 -5.27 3.61
CA CYS A 304 -25.14 -4.96 4.26
C CYS A 304 -25.57 -3.49 4.21
N ARG A 305 -24.75 -2.56 3.70
CA ARG A 305 -25.11 -1.13 3.51
C ARG A 305 -26.29 -0.87 2.53
N VAL A 306 -27.06 -1.90 2.17
CA VAL A 306 -28.20 -1.88 1.25
C VAL A 306 -29.56 -1.89 1.96
N ASN A 307 -29.60 -2.25 3.25
CA ASN A 307 -30.86 -2.50 3.95
C ASN A 307 -31.21 -1.46 5.04
N GLN A 308 -30.57 -0.29 5.05
CA GLN A 308 -30.89 0.86 5.91
C GLN A 308 -30.97 2.12 5.06
#